data_AF-A0A0M3ITI8-F1
#
_entry.id   AF-A0A0M3ITI8-F1
#
_cell.length_a   1.000
_cell.length_b   1.000
_cell.length_c   1.000
_cell.angle_alpha   90.00
_cell.angle_beta   90.00
_cell.angle_gamma   90.00
#
_symmetry.space_group_name_H-M   'P 1'
#
loop_
_entity.id
_entity.type
_entity.pdbx_description
1 polymer ?
#
loop_
_entity_poly.entity_id
_entity_poly.type
_entity_poly.pdbx_seq_one_letter_code
_entity_poly.pdbx_strand_id
1 'polypeptide(L)'
;MKRKLCIGIALIGGSKLVILDEPTAGIDAHARRSIWHVLLKHKQGRTMILSTHYMDEADVLADRIAIISEGSLRTAGSSLFLKKRFGDGIHLNVLKNTGVGKSMNNTIETFISERSNERSELVEDLGDELVFRLPIDMDANDLK
;
A
#
# COMPACT_ATOMS: atom_id res chain seq x y z
N MET A 1 8.29 -22.59 -9.19
CA MET A 1 7.48 -22.90 -10.40
C MET A 1 6.09 -23.50 -10.11
N LYS A 2 5.94 -24.41 -9.13
CA LYS A 2 4.65 -25.11 -8.86
C LYS A 2 3.43 -24.19 -8.68
N ARG A 3 3.57 -23.06 -7.95
CA ARG A 3 2.45 -22.12 -7.71
C ARG A 3 1.93 -21.42 -8.97
N LYS A 4 2.82 -21.01 -9.88
CA LYS A 4 2.43 -20.39 -11.16
C LYS A 4 1.58 -21.36 -12.00
N LEU A 5 1.90 -22.65 -11.96
CA LEU A 5 1.11 -23.69 -12.62
C LEU A 5 -0.27 -23.84 -11.98
N CYS A 6 -0.36 -23.89 -10.63
CA CYS A 6 -1.65 -23.96 -9.94
C CYS A 6 -2.57 -22.79 -10.29
N ILE A 7 -2.02 -21.56 -10.34
CA ILE A 7 -2.77 -20.38 -10.80
C ILE A 7 -3.24 -20.55 -12.24
N GLY A 8 -2.36 -21.03 -13.14
CA GLY A 8 -2.72 -21.30 -14.53
C GLY A 8 -3.89 -22.30 -14.66
N ILE A 9 -3.85 -23.39 -13.89
CA ILE A 9 -4.91 -24.41 -13.86
C ILE A 9 -6.23 -23.81 -13.33
N ALA A 10 -6.18 -22.95 -12.31
CA ALA A 10 -7.38 -22.29 -11.79
C ALA A 10 -8.01 -21.33 -12.80
N LEU A 11 -7.20 -20.70 -13.66
CA LEU A 11 -7.66 -19.70 -14.63
C LEU A 11 -8.15 -20.29 -15.96
N ILE A 12 -7.58 -21.42 -16.40
CA ILE A 12 -7.85 -22.01 -17.73
C ILE A 12 -9.29 -22.52 -17.88
N GLY A 13 -9.92 -22.95 -16.79
CA GLY A 13 -11.25 -23.54 -16.80
C GLY A 13 -12.41 -22.55 -17.01
N GLY A 14 -12.14 -21.26 -17.22
CA GLY A 14 -13.19 -20.26 -17.45
C GLY A 14 -14.16 -20.07 -16.27
N SER A 15 -13.75 -20.43 -15.06
CA SER A 15 -14.61 -20.34 -13.88
C SER A 15 -15.04 -18.89 -13.60
N LYS A 16 -16.34 -18.72 -13.26
CA LYS A 16 -16.89 -17.43 -12.81
C LYS A 16 -16.40 -17.05 -11.40
N LEU A 17 -15.98 -18.03 -10.60
CA LEU A 17 -15.44 -17.84 -9.26
C LEU A 17 -14.07 -18.52 -9.15
N VAL A 18 -13.06 -17.76 -8.76
CA VAL A 18 -11.70 -18.27 -8.52
C VAL A 18 -11.29 -17.92 -7.10
N ILE A 19 -10.86 -18.92 -6.34
CA ILE A 19 -10.36 -18.75 -4.97
C ILE A 19 -8.86 -19.07 -4.98
N LEU A 20 -8.05 -18.15 -4.47
CA LEU A 20 -6.60 -18.25 -4.43
C LEU A 20 -6.13 -18.09 -2.99
N ASP A 21 -5.56 -19.15 -2.42
CA ASP A 21 -4.97 -19.09 -1.08
C ASP A 21 -3.48 -18.75 -1.18
N GLU A 22 -3.09 -17.58 -0.69
CA GLU A 22 -1.69 -17.12 -0.62
C GLU A 22 -0.88 -17.33 -1.92
N PRO A 23 -1.39 -16.82 -3.08
CA PRO A 23 -0.89 -17.18 -4.40
C PRO A 23 0.58 -16.82 -4.63
N THR A 24 1.05 -15.77 -3.95
CA THR A 24 2.39 -15.22 -4.14
C THR A 24 3.38 -15.49 -3.01
N ALA A 25 3.00 -16.22 -1.95
CA ALA A 25 3.84 -16.39 -0.75
C ALA A 25 5.33 -16.71 -1.01
N GLY A 26 5.81 -17.92 -1.29
CA GLY A 26 7.26 -18.16 -1.46
C GLY A 26 7.89 -17.64 -2.77
N ILE A 27 7.47 -16.48 -3.31
CA ILE A 27 7.88 -15.95 -4.62
C ILE A 27 8.60 -14.61 -4.44
N ASP A 28 9.69 -14.44 -5.20
CA ASP A 28 10.47 -13.20 -5.24
C ASP A 28 9.63 -12.00 -5.73
N ALA A 29 10.05 -10.80 -5.34
CA ALA A 29 9.32 -9.56 -5.61
C ALA A 29 9.08 -9.31 -7.11
N HIS A 30 10.03 -9.70 -7.98
CA HIS A 30 9.91 -9.50 -9.42
C HIS A 30 8.86 -10.45 -10.02
N ALA A 31 8.94 -11.75 -9.71
CA ALA A 31 8.00 -12.74 -10.19
C ALA A 31 6.58 -12.54 -9.63
N ARG A 32 6.44 -11.95 -8.43
CA ARG A 32 5.15 -11.54 -7.85
C ARG A 32 4.43 -10.55 -8.76
N ARG A 33 5.12 -9.52 -9.26
CA ARG A 33 4.54 -8.53 -10.19
C ARG A 33 4.03 -9.17 -11.48
N SER A 34 4.74 -10.18 -12.00
CA SER A 34 4.26 -10.94 -13.18
C SER A 34 2.95 -11.68 -12.88
N ILE A 35 2.81 -12.25 -11.68
CA ILE A 35 1.56 -12.92 -11.27
C ILE A 35 0.44 -11.91 -11.13
N TRP A 36 0.69 -10.75 -10.52
CA TRP A 36 -0.30 -9.68 -10.39
C TRP A 36 -0.85 -9.25 -11.74
N HIS A 37 0.01 -9.07 -12.74
CA HIS A 37 -0.42 -8.73 -14.09
C HIS A 37 -1.35 -9.80 -14.71
N VAL A 38 -1.03 -11.08 -14.52
CA VAL A 38 -1.89 -12.19 -14.99
C VAL A 38 -3.24 -12.19 -14.28
N LEU A 39 -3.24 -12.02 -12.95
CA LEU A 39 -4.48 -11.99 -12.16
C LEU A 39 -5.37 -10.81 -12.57
N LEU A 40 -4.79 -9.61 -12.71
CA LEU A 40 -5.51 -8.42 -13.17
C LEU A 40 -6.08 -8.60 -14.59
N LYS A 41 -5.30 -9.15 -15.52
CA LYS A 41 -5.76 -9.42 -16.89
C LYS A 41 -6.94 -10.37 -16.93
N HIS A 42 -6.94 -11.39 -16.06
CA HIS A 42 -8.01 -12.37 -16.02
C HIS A 42 -9.15 -12.00 -15.07
N LYS A 43 -9.03 -10.96 -14.23
CA LYS A 43 -10.07 -10.53 -13.29
C LYS A 43 -11.38 -10.13 -13.97
N GLN A 44 -11.33 -9.58 -15.18
CA GLN A 44 -12.54 -9.11 -15.86
C GLN A 44 -13.51 -10.26 -16.17
N GLY A 45 -14.78 -10.07 -15.84
CA GLY A 45 -15.83 -11.07 -16.08
C GLY A 45 -15.84 -12.26 -15.10
N ARG A 46 -15.03 -12.22 -14.03
CA ARG A 46 -15.04 -13.22 -12.96
C ARG A 46 -14.94 -12.58 -11.57
N THR A 47 -15.43 -13.30 -10.56
CA THR A 47 -15.19 -12.97 -9.15
C THR A 47 -13.95 -13.70 -8.68
N MET A 48 -12.99 -12.97 -8.12
CA MET A 48 -11.78 -13.54 -7.55
C MET A 48 -11.72 -13.24 -6.06
N ILE A 49 -11.50 -14.28 -5.26
CA ILE A 49 -11.25 -14.16 -3.82
C ILE A 49 -9.81 -14.59 -3.60
N LEU A 50 -9.01 -13.74 -2.98
CA LEU A 50 -7.64 -14.04 -2.63
C LEU A 50 -7.41 -13.82 -1.14
N SER A 51 -6.65 -14.71 -0.50
CA SER A 51 -6.03 -14.45 0.79
C SER A 51 -4.57 -14.03 0.56
N THR A 52 -4.15 -13.01 1.30
CA THR A 52 -2.75 -12.57 1.31
C THR A 52 -2.45 -11.89 2.63
N HIS A 53 -1.24 -12.09 3.13
CA HIS A 53 -0.65 -11.31 4.22
C HIS A 53 0.16 -10.11 3.70
N TYR A 54 0.33 -9.96 2.38
CA TYR A 54 1.03 -8.83 1.78
C TYR A 54 0.04 -7.69 1.50
N MET A 55 0.17 -6.58 2.23
CA MET A 55 -0.71 -5.42 2.06
C MET A 55 -0.61 -4.80 0.66
N ASP A 56 0.60 -4.76 0.06
CA ASP A 56 0.79 -4.28 -1.32
C ASP A 56 -0.01 -5.11 -2.33
N GLU A 57 -0.12 -6.42 -2.11
CA GLU A 57 -0.90 -7.30 -2.98
C GLU A 57 -2.39 -7.02 -2.88
N ALA A 58 -2.89 -6.86 -1.65
CA ALA A 58 -4.27 -6.49 -1.39
C ALA A 58 -4.61 -5.13 -2.02
N ASP A 59 -3.72 -4.15 -1.91
CA ASP A 59 -3.90 -2.79 -2.44
C ASP A 59 -3.96 -2.77 -3.97
N VAL A 60 -3.10 -3.56 -4.64
CA VAL A 60 -3.01 -3.58 -6.11
C VAL A 60 -4.09 -4.45 -6.76
N LEU A 61 -4.44 -5.59 -6.17
CA LEU A 61 -5.32 -6.57 -6.82
C LEU A 61 -6.80 -6.42 -6.44
N ALA A 62 -7.10 -5.99 -5.21
CA ALA A 62 -8.45 -6.08 -4.67
C ALA A 62 -9.27 -4.81 -4.94
N ASP A 63 -10.55 -4.98 -5.31
CA ASP A 63 -11.52 -3.88 -5.31
C ASP A 63 -12.03 -3.60 -3.89
N ARG A 64 -12.08 -4.66 -3.08
CA ARG A 64 -12.53 -4.67 -1.69
C ARG A 64 -11.61 -5.57 -0.88
N ILE A 65 -11.13 -5.04 0.24
CA ILE A 65 -10.26 -5.73 1.18
C ILE A 65 -11.10 -6.03 2.43
N ALA A 66 -10.94 -7.25 2.94
CA ALA A 66 -11.55 -7.72 4.19
C ALA A 66 -10.42 -8.09 5.14
N ILE A 67 -10.38 -7.48 6.33
CA ILE A 67 -9.37 -7.75 7.35
C ILE A 67 -9.96 -8.71 8.38
N ILE A 68 -9.33 -9.86 8.53
CA ILE A 68 -9.71 -10.90 9.49
C ILE A 68 -8.64 -10.96 10.58
N SER A 69 -9.06 -10.99 11.84
CA SER A 69 -8.17 -11.18 12.99
C SER A 69 -8.90 -11.96 14.08
N GLU A 70 -8.20 -12.88 14.73
CA GLU A 70 -8.75 -13.78 15.76
C GLU A 70 -10.00 -14.54 15.29
N GLY A 71 -10.00 -15.00 14.03
CA GLY A 71 -11.13 -15.75 13.46
C GLY A 71 -12.38 -14.91 13.17
N SER A 72 -12.33 -13.59 13.32
CA SER A 72 -13.46 -12.69 13.07
C SER A 72 -13.13 -11.64 12.02
N LEU A 73 -14.14 -11.27 11.21
CA LEU A 73 -14.04 -10.16 10.28
C LEU A 73 -14.05 -8.85 11.07
N ARG A 74 -12.96 -8.10 11.01
CA ARG A 74 -12.83 -6.81 11.72
C ARG A 74 -13.38 -5.65 10.92
N THR A 75 -13.06 -5.61 9.64
CA THR A 75 -13.50 -4.54 8.75
C THR A 75 -13.43 -4.97 7.29
N ALA A 76 -14.21 -4.33 6.44
CA ALA A 76 -14.15 -4.50 5.00
C ALA A 76 -14.45 -3.19 4.27
N GLY A 77 -13.78 -2.95 3.16
CA GLY A 77 -13.97 -1.76 2.34
C GLY A 77 -12.98 -1.68 1.19
N SER A 78 -13.02 -0.61 0.41
CA SER A 78 -11.95 -0.32 -0.54
C SER A 78 -10.66 0.04 0.20
N SER A 79 -9.51 -0.11 -0.46
CA SER A 79 -8.24 0.29 0.14
C SER A 79 -8.25 1.75 0.61
N LEU A 80 -8.75 2.67 -0.21
CA LEU A 80 -8.85 4.08 0.15
C LEU A 80 -9.73 4.32 1.37
N PHE A 81 -10.87 3.62 1.48
CA PHE A 81 -11.74 3.72 2.64
C PHE A 81 -11.03 3.24 3.92
N LEU A 82 -10.34 2.10 3.84
CA LEU A 82 -9.62 1.55 4.99
C LEU A 82 -8.47 2.44 5.41
N LYS A 83 -7.68 2.94 4.46
CA LYS A 83 -6.60 3.90 4.71
C LYS A 83 -7.15 5.20 5.32
N LYS A 84 -8.28 5.71 4.84
CA LYS A 84 -8.88 6.93 5.41
C LYS A 84 -9.42 6.74 6.82
N ARG A 85 -9.98 5.56 7.12
CA ARG A 85 -10.63 5.29 8.40
C ARG A 85 -9.67 4.81 9.49
N PHE A 86 -8.64 4.06 9.11
CA PHE A 86 -7.74 3.37 10.04
C PHE A 86 -6.26 3.63 9.76
N GLY A 87 -5.92 4.31 8.67
CA GLY A 87 -4.55 4.62 8.32
C GLY A 87 -4.01 5.75 9.17
N ASP A 88 -2.70 5.73 9.38
CA ASP A 88 -1.96 6.63 10.25
C ASP A 88 -1.42 7.86 9.49
N GLY A 89 -2.16 8.32 8.47
CA GLY A 89 -1.71 9.35 7.54
C GLY A 89 -0.67 8.88 6.51
N ILE A 90 -0.14 9.84 5.75
CA ILE A 90 0.90 9.65 4.76
C ILE A 90 2.25 9.99 5.41
N HIS A 91 3.23 9.09 5.33
CA HIS A 91 4.57 9.34 5.86
C HIS A 91 5.46 9.89 4.74
N LEU A 92 5.91 11.13 4.88
CA LEU A 92 6.86 11.81 4.00
C LEU A 92 8.26 11.67 4.57
N ASN A 93 9.10 10.88 3.92
CA ASN A 93 10.52 10.73 4.27
C ASN A 93 11.35 11.74 3.46
N VAL A 94 12.08 12.60 4.15
CA VAL A 94 12.96 13.62 3.57
C VAL A 94 14.40 13.27 3.90
N LEU A 95 15.18 13.00 2.86
CA LEU A 95 16.62 12.75 2.96
C LEU A 95 17.40 14.05 2.75
N LYS A 96 18.20 14.41 3.75
CA LYS A 96 19.09 15.57 3.75
C LYS A 96 20.40 15.20 3.05
N ASN A 97 20.92 16.10 2.23
CA ASN A 97 22.25 15.92 1.67
C ASN A 97 23.31 16.15 2.76
N THR A 98 24.32 15.28 2.83
CA THR A 98 25.34 15.31 3.88
C THR A 98 26.09 16.65 3.87
N GLY A 99 26.25 17.26 5.05
CA GLY A 99 26.92 18.57 5.24
C GLY A 99 25.97 19.76 5.44
N VAL A 100 24.66 19.52 5.39
CA VAL A 100 23.66 20.53 5.74
C VAL A 100 23.44 20.52 7.27
N GLY A 101 23.94 21.55 7.95
CA GLY A 101 23.82 21.67 9.41
C GLY A 101 22.38 21.79 9.92
N LYS A 102 22.20 21.64 11.25
CA LYS A 102 20.91 21.71 11.98
C LYS A 102 20.00 22.91 11.62
N SER A 103 20.56 23.98 11.06
CA SER A 103 19.80 25.17 10.62
C SER A 103 18.78 24.88 9.52
N MET A 104 18.95 23.84 8.69
CA MET A 104 18.04 23.54 7.59
C MET A 104 16.82 22.72 8.04
N ASN A 105 16.90 21.99 9.15
CA ASN A 105 15.76 21.23 9.71
C ASN A 105 14.59 22.18 9.97
N ASN A 106 14.86 23.33 10.59
CA ASN A 106 13.83 24.33 10.90
C ASN A 106 13.18 24.91 9.63
N THR A 107 13.94 25.09 8.55
CA THR A 107 13.40 25.54 7.25
C THR A 107 12.51 24.49 6.60
N ILE A 108 12.91 23.22 6.65
CA ILE A 108 12.12 22.09 6.10
C ILE A 108 10.83 21.90 6.89
N GLU A 109 10.91 21.91 8.22
CA GLU A 109 9.75 21.84 9.11
C GLU A 109 8.79 23.00 8.85
N THR A 110 9.29 24.24 8.74
CA THR A 110 8.46 25.43 8.45
C THR A 110 7.81 25.32 7.07
N PHE A 111 8.55 24.87 6.05
CA PHE A 111 8.00 24.69 4.71
C PHE A 111 6.87 23.65 4.69
N ILE A 112 7.08 22.52 5.36
CA ILE A 112 6.09 21.43 5.41
C ILE A 112 4.88 21.83 6.26
N SER A 113 5.08 22.53 7.39
CA SER A 113 3.98 23.00 8.23
C SER A 113 3.14 24.07 7.53
N GLU A 114 3.77 25.04 6.85
CA GLU A 114 3.07 26.07 6.06
C GLU A 114 2.25 25.45 4.93
N ARG A 115 2.84 24.53 4.15
CA ARG A 115 2.14 23.91 3.01
C ARG A 115 1.05 22.94 3.45
N SER A 116 1.16 22.36 4.64
CA SER A 116 0.21 21.40 5.17
C SER A 116 -0.95 22.02 5.97
N ASN A 117 -1.02 23.35 6.07
CA ASN A 117 -1.92 24.08 6.98
C ASN A 117 -1.76 23.64 8.45
N GLU A 118 -0.52 23.47 8.91
CA GLU A 118 -0.16 23.05 10.29
C GLU A 118 -0.72 21.67 10.70
N ARG A 119 -1.11 20.84 9.72
CA ARG A 119 -1.62 19.48 9.98
C ARG A 119 -0.55 18.40 9.85
N SER A 120 0.70 18.77 9.54
CA SER A 120 1.83 17.86 9.53
C SER A 120 2.48 17.71 10.89
N GLU A 121 2.85 16.49 11.26
CA GLU A 121 3.58 16.19 12.49
C GLU A 121 4.96 15.61 12.16
N LEU A 122 6.03 16.09 12.79
CA LEU A 122 7.35 15.45 12.71
C LEU A 122 7.34 14.20 13.60
N VAL A 123 7.47 13.02 13.00
CA VAL A 123 7.45 11.74 13.70
C VAL A 123 8.86 11.30 14.08
N GLU A 124 9.82 11.46 13.18
CA GLU A 124 11.21 11.05 13.41
C GLU A 124 12.22 12.06 12.83
N ASP A 125 13.30 12.33 13.56
CA ASP A 125 14.50 13.06 13.09
C ASP A 125 15.74 12.20 13.41
N LEU A 126 16.26 11.54 12.38
CA LEU A 126 17.35 10.55 12.46
C LEU A 126 18.49 10.98 11.55
N GLY A 127 19.39 11.81 12.08
CA GLY A 127 20.63 12.19 11.40
C GLY A 127 20.35 12.96 10.11
N ASP A 128 20.41 12.26 8.98
CA ASP A 128 20.14 12.80 7.65
C ASP A 128 18.69 12.56 7.17
N GLU A 129 17.83 11.91 7.95
CA GLU A 129 16.45 11.60 7.57
C GLU A 129 15.45 12.32 8.50
N LEU A 130 14.42 12.94 7.91
CA LEU A 130 13.27 13.50 8.61
C LEU A 130 12.00 12.82 8.12
N VAL A 131 11.16 12.33 9.04
CA VAL A 131 9.89 11.67 8.72
C VAL A 131 8.73 12.50 9.23
N PHE A 132 7.90 12.98 8.30
CA PHE A 132 6.70 13.74 8.60
C PHE A 132 5.45 12.91 8.37
N ARG A 133 4.48 12.98 9.26
CA ARG A 133 3.12 12.46 9.07
C ARG A 133 2.24 13.57 8.53
N LEU A 134 1.70 13.35 7.34
CA LEU A 134 0.75 14.21 6.66
C LEU A 134 -0.65 13.61 6.73
N PRO A 135 -1.70 14.44 6.75
CA PRO A 135 -3.07 13.94 6.74
C PRO A 135 -3.43 13.35 5.37
N ILE A 136 -4.32 12.35 5.37
CA ILE A 136 -4.57 11.49 4.20
C ILE A 136 -5.50 12.12 3.15
N ASP A 137 -6.11 13.25 3.48
CA ASP A 137 -6.94 14.08 2.61
C ASP A 137 -6.13 15.14 1.85
N MET A 138 -4.81 15.18 2.03
CA MET A 138 -3.93 16.13 1.37
C MET A 138 -3.69 15.71 -0.09
N ASP A 139 -4.14 16.54 -1.02
CA ASP A 139 -3.97 16.29 -2.45
C ASP A 139 -2.58 16.75 -2.91
N ALA A 140 -2.07 16.17 -4.00
CA ALA A 140 -0.78 16.56 -4.57
C ALA A 140 -0.71 18.03 -5.03
N ASN A 141 -1.85 18.71 -5.15
CA ASN A 141 -1.92 20.14 -5.43
C ASN A 141 -1.77 21.00 -4.16
N ASP A 142 -2.02 20.43 -2.97
CA ASP A 142 -1.84 21.14 -1.71
C ASP A 142 -0.34 21.32 -1.38
N LEU A 143 0.53 20.51 -1.98
CA LEU A 143 2.00 20.55 -1.84
C LEU A 143 2.73 21.33 -2.94
N LYS A 144 2.02 21.83 -3.98
CA LYS A 144 2.59 22.63 -5.07
C LYS A 144 2.55 24.11 -4.74
#